data_AF-A0A845RJZ4-F1
#
_entry.id   AF-A0A845RJZ4-F1
#
_cell.length_a   1.000
_cell.length_b   1.000
_cell.length_c   1.000
_cell.angle_alpha   90.00
_cell.angle_beta   90.00
_cell.angle_gamma   90.00
#
_symmetry.space_group_name_H-M   'P 1'
#
loop_
_entity.id
_entity.type
_entity.pdbx_description
1 polymer ?
#
loop_
_entity_poly.entity_id
_entity_poly.type
_entity_poly.pdbx_seq_one_letter_code
_entity_poly.pdbx_strand_id
1 'polypeptide(L)'
;MRIVTGIGQTGGYQNAYQAGLAGQERQAASGQEQQAAGAQERLKDTLAGQSAGAEASAGSAGGKVKASLPDDQVGQLATELANARSRFDVQQVAGKAMRALASLRMAAALCEGKDKARANRMIARMEKLMKRTRVKIRHLDKEDQLERQRRRAEKEQEQKKAESLRGELASRRKKRRREEANYAMKETAKDRAAAQGGGFFENAAAQAAAPLPPVDGFAPAQAAVETAPAESAALDISV
;
A
#
# COMPACT_ATOMS: atom_id res chain seq x y z
N MET A 1 62.45 -5.26 -36.47
CA MET A 1 61.95 -6.56 -36.97
C MET A 1 60.85 -7.02 -36.00
N ARG A 2 59.54 -6.86 -36.33
CA ARG A 2 58.62 -7.87 -36.94
C ARG A 2 58.78 -9.25 -36.28
N ILE A 3 57.73 -9.86 -35.69
CA ILE A 3 56.53 -10.49 -36.29
C ILE A 3 55.44 -10.62 -35.17
N VAL A 4 54.25 -9.99 -35.23
CA VAL A 4 52.90 -10.47 -35.68
C VAL A 4 52.51 -11.91 -35.27
N THR A 5 51.34 -12.11 -34.65
CA THR A 5 50.22 -13.06 -34.98
C THR A 5 49.53 -13.69 -33.74
N GLY A 6 48.19 -13.70 -33.76
CA GLY A 6 47.31 -14.62 -32.99
C GLY A 6 46.37 -13.93 -32.00
N ILE A 7 45.30 -13.23 -32.41
CA ILE A 7 43.95 -13.77 -32.72
C ILE A 7 43.49 -14.87 -31.76
N GLY A 8 42.74 -14.47 -30.73
CA GLY A 8 41.90 -15.33 -29.91
C GLY A 8 40.51 -14.70 -29.78
N GLN A 9 39.68 -14.95 -30.80
CA GLN A 9 38.23 -14.73 -30.80
C GLN A 9 37.59 -15.61 -29.73
N THR A 10 36.91 -15.01 -28.76
CA THR A 10 35.78 -15.67 -28.09
C THR A 10 34.58 -14.75 -28.16
N GLY A 11 33.64 -15.08 -29.05
CA GLY A 11 32.29 -14.53 -29.05
C GLY A 11 31.64 -14.72 -27.68
N GLY A 12 30.77 -13.84 -27.22
CA GLY A 12 29.80 -13.12 -28.03
C GLY A 12 28.48 -13.88 -28.08
N TYR A 13 27.98 -14.41 -26.96
CA TYR A 13 26.56 -14.74 -26.79
C TYR A 13 26.15 -14.54 -25.34
N GLN A 14 24.91 -14.10 -25.15
CA GLN A 14 24.18 -13.93 -23.88
C GLN A 14 24.29 -12.56 -23.20
N ASN A 15 23.85 -11.51 -23.89
CA ASN A 15 23.17 -10.41 -23.19
C ASN A 15 22.00 -9.82 -24.01
N ALA A 16 21.14 -10.69 -24.54
CA ALA A 16 19.96 -10.29 -25.32
C ALA A 16 18.72 -9.96 -24.46
N TYR A 17 18.74 -10.24 -23.15
CA TYR A 17 17.57 -10.01 -22.28
C TYR A 17 17.57 -8.66 -21.54
N GLN A 18 18.72 -7.96 -21.44
CA GLN A 18 18.76 -6.63 -20.81
C GLN A 18 18.48 -5.46 -21.78
N ALA A 19 18.68 -5.65 -23.09
CA ALA A 19 18.47 -4.59 -24.08
C ALA A 19 16.97 -4.28 -24.34
N GLY A 20 16.07 -5.25 -24.14
CA GLY A 20 14.63 -5.08 -24.38
C GLY A 20 13.92 -4.20 -23.34
N LEU A 21 14.37 -4.23 -22.08
CA LEU A 21 13.75 -3.45 -20.99
C LEU A 21 14.21 -1.98 -21.00
N ALA A 22 15.50 -1.74 -21.27
CA ALA A 22 16.06 -0.38 -21.30
C ALA A 22 15.53 0.47 -22.48
N GLY A 23 15.14 -0.15 -23.60
CA GLY A 23 14.53 0.55 -24.73
C GLY A 23 13.06 0.92 -24.49
N GLN A 24 12.32 0.08 -23.79
CA GLN A 24 10.89 0.29 -23.51
C GLN A 24 10.66 1.38 -22.44
N GLU A 25 11.55 1.46 -21.44
CA GLU A 25 11.50 2.50 -20.41
C GLU A 25 11.86 3.90 -20.94
N ARG A 26 12.79 3.99 -21.91
CA ARG A 26 13.13 5.27 -22.56
C ARG A 26 11.98 5.82 -23.42
N GLN A 27 11.23 4.95 -24.09
CA GLN A 27 10.05 5.35 -24.87
C GLN A 27 8.87 5.75 -23.98
N ALA A 28 8.69 5.07 -22.83
CA ALA A 28 7.68 5.44 -21.84
C ALA A 28 7.99 6.78 -21.14
N ALA A 29 9.26 7.04 -20.83
CA ALA A 29 9.72 8.31 -20.25
C ALA A 29 9.53 9.49 -21.23
N SER A 30 9.88 9.32 -22.52
CA SER A 30 9.67 10.37 -23.53
C SER A 30 8.18 10.68 -23.78
N GLY A 31 7.30 9.69 -23.64
CA GLY A 31 5.85 9.89 -23.75
C GLY A 31 5.26 10.66 -22.57
N GLN A 32 5.77 10.43 -21.35
CA GLN A 32 5.33 11.17 -20.15
C GLN A 32 5.80 12.63 -20.16
N GLU A 33 7.01 12.93 -20.65
CA GLU A 33 7.49 14.31 -20.78
C GLU A 33 6.71 15.12 -21.83
N GLN A 34 6.39 14.52 -22.99
CA GLN A 34 5.58 15.19 -24.00
C GLN A 34 4.14 15.46 -23.54
N GLN A 35 3.57 14.53 -22.76
CA GLN A 35 2.24 14.72 -22.16
C GLN A 35 2.26 15.78 -21.04
N ALA A 36 3.33 15.85 -20.25
CA ALA A 36 3.50 16.89 -19.23
C ALA A 36 3.71 18.28 -19.84
N ALA A 37 4.48 18.39 -20.92
CA ALA A 37 4.70 19.64 -21.65
C ALA A 37 3.40 20.15 -22.30
N GLY A 38 2.64 19.28 -22.98
CA GLY A 38 1.35 19.62 -23.56
C GLY A 38 0.28 19.96 -22.51
N ALA A 39 0.33 19.35 -21.33
CA ALA A 39 -0.55 19.72 -20.22
C ALA A 39 -0.25 21.12 -19.67
N GLN A 40 1.02 21.51 -19.59
CA GLN A 40 1.40 22.86 -19.17
C GLN A 40 0.99 23.93 -20.18
N GLU A 41 1.10 23.65 -21.48
CA GLU A 41 0.67 24.56 -22.54
C GLU A 41 -0.86 24.77 -22.50
N ARG A 42 -1.64 23.68 -22.38
CA ARG A 42 -3.10 23.77 -22.23
C ARG A 42 -3.54 24.53 -21.00
N LEU A 43 -2.80 24.40 -19.88
CA LEU A 43 -3.04 25.17 -18.66
C LEU A 43 -2.74 26.66 -18.85
N LYS A 44 -1.69 27.02 -19.61
CA LYS A 44 -1.37 28.41 -19.95
C LYS A 44 -2.45 29.03 -20.84
N ASP A 45 -2.94 28.30 -21.83
CA ASP A 45 -4.01 28.77 -22.73
C ASP A 45 -5.34 28.95 -21.99
N THR A 46 -5.69 28.06 -21.06
CA THR A 46 -6.90 28.23 -20.23
C THR A 46 -6.77 29.41 -19.27
N LEU A 47 -5.57 29.68 -18.74
CA LEU A 47 -5.33 30.84 -17.88
C LEU A 47 -5.38 32.15 -18.68
N ALA A 48 -4.81 32.18 -19.89
CA ALA A 48 -4.83 33.33 -20.79
C ALA A 48 -6.25 33.64 -21.29
N GLY A 49 -7.06 32.62 -21.57
CA GLY A 49 -8.48 32.78 -21.92
C GLY A 49 -9.33 33.36 -20.77
N GLN A 50 -9.00 33.01 -19.52
CA GLN A 50 -9.67 33.57 -18.34
C GLN A 50 -9.26 35.03 -18.06
N SER A 51 -8.03 35.44 -18.38
CA SER A 51 -7.61 36.84 -18.25
C SER A 51 -8.15 37.73 -19.37
N ALA A 52 -8.25 37.22 -20.61
CA ALA A 52 -8.79 37.98 -21.74
C ALA A 52 -10.30 38.30 -21.59
N GLY A 53 -11.06 37.43 -20.93
CA GLY A 53 -12.48 37.67 -20.61
C GLY A 53 -12.73 38.76 -19.55
N ALA A 54 -11.70 39.17 -18.80
CA ALA A 54 -11.82 40.22 -17.79
C ALA A 54 -11.55 41.62 -18.36
N GLU A 55 -10.75 41.75 -19.41
CA GLU A 55 -10.36 43.05 -19.99
C GLU A 55 -11.41 43.65 -20.94
N ALA A 56 -12.34 42.85 -21.45
CA ALA A 56 -13.40 43.31 -22.36
C ALA A 56 -14.49 44.20 -21.69
N SER A 57 -14.38 44.50 -20.39
CA SER A 57 -15.33 45.35 -19.66
C SER A 57 -14.81 46.75 -19.32
N ALA A 58 -13.57 47.10 -19.72
CA ALA A 58 -12.88 48.32 -19.29
C ALA A 58 -12.87 49.46 -20.34
N GLY A 59 -13.92 49.58 -21.15
CA GLY A 59 -14.00 50.59 -22.20
C GLY A 59 -15.31 51.39 -22.19
N SER A 60 -15.48 52.35 -21.28
CA SER A 60 -16.37 53.50 -21.50
C SER A 60 -16.10 54.67 -20.54
N ALA A 61 -15.60 55.76 -21.13
CA ALA A 61 -15.52 57.17 -20.75
C ALA A 61 -16.15 57.68 -19.41
N GLY A 62 -15.33 58.45 -18.67
CA GLY A 62 -15.70 59.81 -18.21
C GLY A 62 -16.70 60.00 -17.05
N GLY A 63 -17.14 58.95 -16.36
CA GLY A 63 -17.99 59.06 -15.18
C GLY A 63 -17.25 58.66 -13.90
N LYS A 64 -17.48 59.37 -12.78
CA LYS A 64 -17.00 59.00 -11.43
C LYS A 64 -17.09 57.47 -11.28
N VAL A 65 -15.94 56.81 -11.08
CA VAL A 65 -15.88 55.35 -10.93
C VAL A 65 -16.69 54.98 -9.70
N LYS A 66 -17.98 54.70 -9.89
CA LYS A 66 -18.76 53.97 -8.89
C LYS A 66 -18.17 52.58 -8.92
N ALA A 67 -17.32 52.26 -7.94
CA ALA A 67 -16.89 50.90 -7.71
C ALA A 67 -18.16 50.08 -7.48
N SER A 68 -18.63 49.39 -8.51
CA SER A 68 -19.74 48.46 -8.41
C SER A 68 -19.26 47.28 -7.57
N LEU A 69 -19.40 47.40 -6.26
CA LEU A 69 -19.16 46.29 -5.35
C LEU A 69 -20.09 45.14 -5.76
N PRO A 70 -19.54 43.97 -6.11
CA PRO A 70 -20.36 42.82 -6.45
C PRO A 70 -21.04 42.30 -5.18
N ASP A 71 -22.37 42.32 -5.15
CA ASP A 71 -23.16 41.94 -3.96
C ASP A 71 -23.20 40.44 -3.69
N ASP A 72 -23.10 39.62 -4.73
CA ASP A 72 -23.51 38.21 -4.66
C ASP A 72 -22.36 37.21 -4.54
N GLN A 73 -21.10 37.67 -4.52
CA GLN A 73 -19.94 36.77 -4.52
C GLN A 73 -19.87 35.87 -3.27
N VAL A 74 -20.17 36.39 -2.08
CA VAL A 74 -20.11 35.58 -0.84
C VAL A 74 -21.22 34.53 -0.80
N GLY A 75 -22.41 34.85 -1.32
CA GLY A 75 -23.54 33.92 -1.37
C GLY A 75 -23.26 32.75 -2.29
N GLN A 76 -22.80 33.04 -3.52
CA GLN A 76 -22.44 32.02 -4.50
C GLN A 76 -21.31 31.11 -3.99
N LEU A 77 -20.26 31.68 -3.41
CA LEU A 77 -19.15 30.90 -2.83
C LEU A 77 -19.59 30.05 -1.63
N ALA A 78 -20.57 30.50 -0.85
CA ALA A 78 -21.15 29.70 0.22
C ALA A 78 -21.95 28.51 -0.31
N THR A 79 -22.72 28.69 -1.39
CA THR A 79 -23.44 27.60 -2.07
C THR A 79 -22.47 26.61 -2.70
N GLU A 80 -21.42 27.10 -3.38
CA GLU A 80 -20.36 26.27 -3.95
C GLU A 80 -19.63 25.48 -2.85
N LEU A 81 -19.31 26.12 -1.71
CA LEU A 81 -18.72 25.46 -0.56
C LEU A 81 -19.65 24.39 0.02
N ALA A 82 -20.96 24.61 0.06
CA ALA A 82 -21.92 23.63 0.56
C ALA A 82 -21.94 22.37 -0.34
N ASN A 83 -21.95 22.58 -1.66
CA ASN A 83 -21.99 21.51 -2.65
C ASN A 83 -20.66 20.77 -2.84
N ALA A 84 -19.52 21.40 -2.49
CA ALA A 84 -18.21 20.78 -2.58
C ALA A 84 -18.12 19.52 -1.70
N ARG A 85 -17.87 18.36 -2.31
CA ARG A 85 -17.78 17.07 -1.61
C ARG A 85 -16.35 16.66 -1.32
N SER A 86 -15.41 17.02 -2.19
CA SER A 86 -14.01 16.65 -2.03
C SER A 86 -13.18 17.77 -1.39
N ARG A 87 -12.07 17.39 -0.75
CA ARG A 87 -11.06 18.33 -0.25
C ARG A 87 -10.55 19.27 -1.35
N PHE A 88 -10.38 18.74 -2.56
CA PHE A 88 -9.89 19.50 -3.71
C PHE A 88 -10.87 20.60 -4.12
N ASP A 89 -12.16 20.29 -4.21
CA ASP A 89 -13.20 21.28 -4.55
C ASP A 89 -13.26 22.39 -3.49
N VAL A 90 -13.18 22.02 -2.21
CA VAL A 90 -13.15 22.99 -1.11
C VAL A 90 -11.92 23.92 -1.20
N GLN A 91 -10.77 23.41 -1.65
CA GLN A 91 -9.57 24.22 -1.87
C GLN A 91 -9.71 25.18 -3.05
N GLN A 92 -10.38 24.75 -4.14
CA GLN A 92 -10.67 25.65 -5.26
C GLN A 92 -11.57 26.81 -4.82
N VAL A 93 -12.63 26.51 -4.06
CA VAL A 93 -13.51 27.53 -3.48
C VAL A 93 -12.73 28.44 -2.54
N ALA A 94 -11.81 27.90 -1.74
CA ALA A 94 -10.94 28.68 -0.87
C ALA A 94 -10.08 29.68 -1.66
N GLY A 95 -9.50 29.24 -2.79
CA GLY A 95 -8.69 30.10 -3.66
C GLY A 95 -9.51 31.23 -4.30
N LYS A 96 -10.73 30.92 -4.76
CA LYS A 96 -11.68 31.93 -5.26
C LYS A 96 -12.05 32.94 -4.17
N ALA A 97 -12.37 32.46 -2.97
CA ALA A 97 -12.71 33.28 -1.81
C ALA A 97 -11.54 34.19 -1.38
N MET A 98 -10.29 33.69 -1.40
CA MET A 98 -9.11 34.50 -1.09
C MET A 98 -8.91 35.64 -2.09
N ARG A 99 -9.03 35.36 -3.40
CA ARG A 99 -8.92 36.40 -4.44
C ARG A 99 -10.02 37.46 -4.27
N ALA A 100 -11.27 37.02 -4.09
CA ALA A 100 -12.40 37.93 -3.85
C ALA A 100 -12.22 38.78 -2.59
N LEU A 101 -11.69 38.19 -1.50
CA LEU A 101 -11.37 38.91 -0.27
C LEU A 101 -10.27 39.96 -0.47
N ALA A 102 -9.22 39.65 -1.25
CA ALA A 102 -8.18 40.61 -1.60
C ALA A 102 -8.76 41.78 -2.42
N SER A 103 -9.57 41.49 -3.44
CA SER A 103 -10.26 42.51 -4.24
C SER A 103 -11.18 43.39 -3.39
N LEU A 104 -11.93 42.81 -2.46
CA LEU A 104 -12.80 43.56 -1.53
C LEU A 104 -12.00 44.47 -0.59
N ARG A 105 -10.84 44.03 -0.10
CA ARG A 105 -9.96 44.86 0.74
C ARG A 105 -9.38 46.03 -0.05
N MET A 106 -8.97 45.80 -1.29
CA MET A 106 -8.52 46.87 -2.19
C MET A 106 -9.65 47.86 -2.49
N ALA A 107 -10.85 47.37 -2.82
CA ALA A 107 -12.02 48.22 -3.04
C ALA A 107 -12.39 49.03 -1.79
N ALA A 108 -12.34 48.41 -0.60
CA ALA A 108 -12.63 49.09 0.67
C ALA A 108 -11.61 50.20 1.00
N ALA A 109 -10.36 50.08 0.53
CA ALA A 109 -9.34 51.12 0.70
C ALA A 109 -9.61 52.34 -0.20
N LEU A 110 -10.26 52.15 -1.35
CA LEU A 110 -10.59 53.20 -2.31
C LEU A 110 -11.98 53.82 -2.10
N CYS A 111 -12.86 53.14 -1.34
CA CYS A 111 -14.22 53.60 -1.08
C CYS A 111 -14.33 54.41 0.23
N GLU A 112 -15.22 55.39 0.23
CA GLU A 112 -15.55 56.20 1.41
C GLU A 112 -17.05 56.09 1.78
N GLY A 113 -17.40 56.52 2.99
CA GLY A 113 -18.79 56.59 3.44
C GLY A 113 -19.54 55.24 3.42
N LYS A 114 -20.74 55.22 2.82
CA LYS A 114 -21.66 54.06 2.82
C LYS A 114 -21.08 52.84 2.09
N ASP A 115 -20.28 53.06 1.05
CA ASP A 115 -19.69 51.98 0.25
C ASP A 115 -18.58 51.26 1.03
N LYS A 116 -17.79 52.00 1.82
CA LYS A 116 -16.82 51.42 2.76
C LYS A 116 -17.50 50.52 3.80
N ALA A 117 -18.63 50.95 4.35
CA ALA A 117 -19.40 50.14 5.31
C ALA A 117 -19.98 48.86 4.67
N ARG A 118 -20.41 48.92 3.41
CA ARG A 118 -20.84 47.73 2.64
C ARG A 118 -19.66 46.78 2.38
N ALA A 119 -18.52 47.30 1.94
CA ALA A 119 -17.31 46.53 1.69
C ALA A 119 -16.84 45.80 2.96
N ASN A 120 -16.78 46.49 4.10
CA ASN A 120 -16.39 45.91 5.39
C ASN A 120 -17.35 44.81 5.86
N ARG A 121 -18.67 45.00 5.66
CA ARG A 121 -19.66 43.93 5.93
C ARG A 121 -19.39 42.70 5.06
N MET A 122 -19.06 42.90 3.79
CA MET A 122 -18.73 41.79 2.88
C MET A 122 -17.43 41.09 3.28
N ILE A 123 -16.39 41.84 3.65
CA ILE A 123 -15.12 41.32 4.16
C ILE A 123 -15.38 40.44 5.39
N ALA A 124 -16.14 40.91 6.37
CA ALA A 124 -16.46 40.14 7.58
C ALA A 124 -17.20 38.83 7.25
N ARG A 125 -18.16 38.85 6.32
CA ARG A 125 -18.85 37.64 5.86
C ARG A 125 -17.90 36.67 5.14
N MET A 126 -17.01 37.19 4.30
CA MET A 126 -16.02 36.39 3.57
C MET A 126 -15.00 35.74 4.51
N GLU A 127 -14.53 36.46 5.54
CA GLU A 127 -13.68 35.90 6.58
C GLU A 127 -14.37 34.77 7.35
N LYS A 128 -15.67 34.91 7.63
CA LYS A 128 -16.48 33.85 8.23
C LYS A 128 -16.59 32.63 7.31
N LEU A 129 -16.76 32.84 6.01
CA LEU A 129 -16.76 31.77 5.01
C LEU A 129 -15.40 31.05 4.95
N MET A 130 -14.29 31.78 5.01
CA MET A 130 -12.95 31.18 5.09
C MET A 130 -12.76 30.34 6.35
N LYS A 131 -13.25 30.79 7.51
CA LYS A 131 -13.23 29.99 8.75
C LYS A 131 -14.01 28.68 8.57
N ARG A 132 -15.22 28.73 7.97
CA ARG A 132 -16.02 27.54 7.65
C ARG A 132 -15.33 26.61 6.67
N THR A 133 -14.67 27.16 5.65
CA THR A 133 -13.88 26.40 4.66
C THR A 133 -12.79 25.56 5.35
N ARG A 134 -12.02 26.16 6.28
CA ARG A 134 -11.01 25.44 7.06
C ARG A 134 -11.60 24.36 7.96
N VAL A 135 -12.78 24.60 8.52
CA VAL A 135 -13.49 23.59 9.32
C VAL A 135 -13.92 22.42 8.41
N LYS A 136 -14.52 22.71 7.26
CA LYS A 136 -14.95 21.68 6.29
C LYS A 136 -13.79 20.81 5.81
N ILE A 137 -12.62 21.40 5.52
CA ILE A 137 -11.40 20.64 5.17
C ILE A 137 -11.06 19.64 6.29
N ARG A 138 -11.07 20.06 7.55
CA ARG A 138 -10.76 19.19 8.70
C ARG A 138 -11.78 18.06 8.88
N HIS A 139 -13.05 18.27 8.54
CA HIS A 139 -14.06 17.21 8.57
C HIS A 139 -13.82 16.19 7.47
N LEU A 140 -13.62 16.65 6.22
CA LEU A 140 -13.31 15.77 5.09
C LEU A 140 -12.02 14.96 5.33
N ASP A 141 -10.97 15.58 5.88
CA ASP A 141 -9.73 14.87 6.21
C ASP A 141 -9.96 13.74 7.23
N LYS A 142 -10.88 13.93 8.19
CA LYS A 142 -11.25 12.91 9.19
C LYS A 142 -12.12 11.81 8.59
N GLU A 143 -13.09 12.18 7.75
CA GLU A 143 -13.92 11.23 7.00
C GLU A 143 -13.03 10.31 6.14
N ASP A 144 -12.11 10.89 5.37
CA ASP A 144 -11.15 10.16 4.54
C ASP A 144 -10.21 9.24 5.37
N GLN A 145 -9.86 9.65 6.59
CA GLN A 145 -9.05 8.83 7.49
C GLN A 145 -9.84 7.61 8.01
N LEU A 146 -11.10 7.83 8.41
CA LEU A 146 -11.97 6.76 8.89
C LEU A 146 -12.29 5.76 7.78
N GLU A 147 -12.54 6.22 6.56
CA GLU A 147 -12.74 5.34 5.40
C GLU A 147 -11.50 4.48 5.11
N ARG A 148 -10.31 5.09 5.19
CA ARG A 148 -9.04 4.36 5.03
C ARG A 148 -8.81 3.33 6.13
N GLN A 149 -9.14 3.66 7.38
CA GLN A 149 -9.04 2.72 8.50
C GLN A 149 -10.01 1.56 8.34
N ARG A 150 -11.28 1.85 8.01
CA ARG A 150 -12.29 0.83 7.73
C ARG A 150 -11.83 -0.13 6.63
N ARG A 151 -11.38 0.41 5.49
CA ARG A 151 -10.89 -0.41 4.37
C ARG A 151 -9.68 -1.28 4.74
N ARG A 152 -8.79 -0.80 5.62
CA ARG A 152 -7.66 -1.58 6.13
C ARG A 152 -8.13 -2.71 7.04
N ALA A 153 -9.02 -2.40 7.99
CA ALA A 153 -9.58 -3.38 8.92
C ALA A 153 -10.34 -4.49 8.18
N GLU A 154 -11.14 -4.16 7.17
CA GLU A 154 -11.84 -5.13 6.33
C GLU A 154 -10.87 -6.08 5.63
N LYS A 155 -9.83 -5.55 4.98
CA LYS A 155 -8.78 -6.36 4.33
C LYS A 155 -8.02 -7.24 5.32
N GLU A 156 -7.68 -6.73 6.48
CA GLU A 156 -6.96 -7.48 7.50
C GLU A 156 -7.82 -8.63 8.06
N GLN A 157 -9.12 -8.40 8.26
CA GLN A 157 -10.05 -9.46 8.66
C GLN A 157 -10.17 -10.55 7.58
N GLU A 158 -10.26 -10.16 6.31
CA GLU A 158 -10.26 -11.11 5.18
C GLU A 158 -8.96 -11.93 5.12
N GLN A 159 -7.81 -11.28 5.31
CA GLN A 159 -6.51 -11.95 5.35
C GLN A 159 -6.42 -12.94 6.52
N LYS A 160 -6.81 -12.53 7.73
CA LYS A 160 -6.83 -13.41 8.91
C LYS A 160 -7.72 -14.64 8.69
N LYS A 161 -8.89 -14.46 8.06
CA LYS A 161 -9.79 -15.57 7.70
C LYS A 161 -9.16 -16.49 6.65
N ALA A 162 -8.48 -15.93 5.64
CA ALA A 162 -7.80 -16.73 4.62
C ALA A 162 -6.61 -17.51 5.21
N GLU A 163 -5.84 -16.88 6.10
CA GLU A 163 -4.71 -17.50 6.79
C GLU A 163 -5.14 -18.63 7.72
N SER A 164 -6.23 -18.44 8.48
CA SER A 164 -6.75 -19.49 9.36
C SER A 164 -7.21 -20.72 8.57
N LEU A 165 -7.94 -20.52 7.46
CA LEU A 165 -8.35 -21.60 6.55
C LEU A 165 -7.13 -22.30 5.90
N ARG A 166 -6.12 -21.52 5.50
CA ARG A 166 -4.87 -22.07 4.95
C ARG A 166 -4.12 -22.90 5.98
N GLY A 167 -4.07 -22.45 7.24
CA GLY A 167 -3.47 -23.18 8.36
C GLY A 167 -4.19 -24.49 8.66
N GLU A 168 -5.53 -24.48 8.65
CA GLU A 168 -6.32 -25.70 8.85
C GLU A 168 -6.09 -26.72 7.72
N LEU A 169 -6.13 -26.28 6.46
CA LEU A 169 -5.83 -27.14 5.31
C LEU A 169 -4.42 -27.70 5.35
N ALA A 170 -3.42 -26.89 5.71
CA ALA A 170 -2.04 -27.33 5.84
C ALA A 170 -1.90 -28.39 6.94
N SER A 171 -2.56 -28.19 8.08
CA SER A 171 -2.58 -29.14 9.20
C SER A 171 -3.23 -30.47 8.82
N ARG A 172 -4.39 -30.43 8.16
CA ARG A 172 -5.07 -31.63 7.63
C ARG A 172 -4.21 -32.37 6.61
N ARG A 173 -3.58 -31.66 5.66
CA ARG A 173 -2.67 -32.25 4.67
C ARG A 173 -1.43 -32.85 5.32
N LYS A 174 -0.84 -32.19 6.33
CA LYS A 174 0.32 -32.70 7.08
C LYS A 174 -0.02 -33.96 7.86
N LYS A 175 -1.18 -33.98 8.54
CA LYS A 175 -1.69 -35.16 9.25
C LYS A 175 -1.83 -36.36 8.30
N ARG A 176 -2.55 -36.18 7.19
CA ARG A 176 -2.71 -37.21 6.15
C ARG A 176 -1.37 -37.76 5.65
N ARG A 177 -0.44 -36.89 5.24
CA ARG A 177 0.90 -37.33 4.77
C ARG A 177 1.67 -38.11 5.83
N ARG A 178 1.56 -37.74 7.10
CA ARG A 178 2.21 -38.44 8.21
C ARG A 178 1.61 -39.84 8.39
N GLU A 179 0.29 -39.95 8.33
CA GLU A 179 -0.42 -41.24 8.45
C GLU A 179 -0.10 -42.17 7.27
N GLU A 180 -0.12 -41.67 6.04
CA GLU A 180 0.25 -42.41 4.83
C GLU A 180 1.72 -42.88 4.88
N ALA A 181 2.66 -42.00 5.26
CA ALA A 181 4.06 -42.37 5.41
C ALA A 181 4.29 -43.41 6.51
N ASN A 182 3.60 -43.27 7.65
CA ASN A 182 3.66 -44.25 8.74
C ASN A 182 3.11 -45.61 8.30
N TYR A 183 2.04 -45.64 7.51
CA TYR A 183 1.48 -46.88 6.97
C TYR A 183 2.46 -47.55 5.99
N ALA A 184 2.99 -46.81 5.03
CA ALA A 184 4.01 -47.31 4.10
C ALA A 184 5.25 -47.84 4.84
N MET A 185 5.71 -47.14 5.89
CA MET A 185 6.84 -47.59 6.72
C MET A 185 6.52 -48.89 7.47
N LYS A 186 5.29 -49.06 7.97
CA LYS A 186 4.85 -50.29 8.63
C LYS A 186 4.79 -51.47 7.65
N GLU A 187 4.24 -51.27 6.46
CA GLU A 187 4.17 -52.34 5.44
C GLU A 187 5.56 -52.72 4.94
N THR A 188 6.43 -51.76 4.61
CA THR A 188 7.82 -52.05 4.23
C THR A 188 8.61 -52.76 5.34
N ALA A 189 8.33 -52.46 6.62
CA ALA A 189 8.92 -53.18 7.75
C ALA A 189 8.38 -54.62 7.88
N LYS A 190 7.07 -54.83 7.63
CA LYS A 190 6.47 -56.18 7.59
C LYS A 190 7.04 -57.00 6.43
N ASP A 191 7.15 -56.42 5.24
CA ASP A 191 7.74 -57.09 4.07
C ASP A 191 9.20 -57.49 4.35
N ARG A 192 9.97 -56.59 4.97
CA ARG A 192 11.34 -56.90 5.41
C ARG A 192 11.38 -58.01 6.46
N ALA A 193 10.47 -57.99 7.44
CA ALA A 193 10.38 -59.04 8.45
C ALA A 193 9.94 -60.39 7.86
N ALA A 194 9.01 -60.40 6.91
CA ALA A 194 8.60 -61.60 6.17
C ALA A 194 9.73 -62.14 5.29
N ALA A 195 10.49 -61.27 4.61
CA ALA A 195 11.67 -61.65 3.84
C ALA A 195 12.81 -62.21 4.71
N GLN A 196 12.97 -61.71 5.94
CA GLN A 196 13.95 -62.25 6.90
C GLN A 196 13.45 -63.53 7.61
N GLY A 197 12.15 -63.63 7.89
CA GLY A 197 11.51 -64.80 8.51
C GLY A 197 11.41 -66.01 7.57
N GLY A 198 11.37 -65.79 6.25
CA GLY A 198 11.43 -66.85 5.23
C GLY A 198 12.82 -67.48 5.04
N GLY A 199 13.85 -67.00 5.74
CA GLY A 199 15.22 -67.54 5.64
C GLY A 199 15.77 -68.17 6.92
N PHE A 200 15.02 -68.17 8.03
CA PHE A 200 15.55 -68.62 9.33
C PHE A 200 15.17 -70.08 9.70
N PHE A 201 14.11 -70.65 9.12
CA PHE A 201 13.70 -72.02 9.47
C PHE A 201 14.42 -73.12 8.66
N GLU A 202 15.09 -72.79 7.57
CA GLU A 202 15.71 -73.78 6.66
C GLU A 202 17.23 -73.95 6.85
N ASN A 203 17.80 -73.41 7.94
CA ASN A 203 19.21 -73.64 8.28
C ASN A 203 19.46 -73.98 9.76
N ALA A 204 18.40 -74.30 10.52
CA ALA A 204 18.53 -74.81 11.90
C ALA A 204 18.82 -76.33 11.95
N ALA A 205 18.63 -77.06 10.85
CA ALA A 205 18.97 -78.49 10.76
C ALA A 205 20.46 -78.76 10.43
N ALA A 206 21.23 -77.75 10.02
CA ALA A 206 22.65 -77.91 9.66
C ALA A 206 23.64 -77.42 10.74
N GLN A 207 23.16 -76.85 11.86
CA GLN A 207 23.97 -76.45 13.02
C GLN A 207 23.55 -77.22 14.29
N ALA A 208 23.40 -78.54 14.18
CA ALA A 208 23.22 -79.44 15.34
C ALA A 208 24.51 -80.20 15.71
N ALA A 209 25.68 -79.77 15.21
CA ALA A 209 26.96 -80.42 15.49
C ALA A 209 28.11 -79.42 15.71
N ALA A 210 28.09 -78.70 16.83
CA ALA A 210 29.31 -78.17 17.45
C ALA A 210 29.07 -77.89 18.96
N PRO A 211 30.04 -78.19 19.84
CA PRO A 211 29.82 -78.24 21.28
C PRO A 211 29.88 -76.87 21.97
N LEU A 212 29.14 -76.79 23.08
CA LEU A 212 29.03 -75.66 24.02
C LEU A 212 30.36 -75.36 24.75
N PRO A 213 30.67 -74.08 25.01
CA PRO A 213 31.40 -73.67 26.22
C PRO A 213 30.45 -73.06 27.27
N PRO A 214 30.84 -73.09 28.57
CA PRO A 214 29.93 -72.91 29.69
C PRO A 214 29.58 -71.46 30.00
N VAL A 215 28.45 -71.34 30.70
CA VAL A 215 27.82 -70.14 31.25
C VAL A 215 28.48 -69.69 32.56
N ASP A 216 28.62 -68.37 32.71
CA ASP A 216 28.65 -67.60 33.96
C ASP A 216 28.61 -66.11 33.52
N GLY A 217 27.79 -65.18 33.98
CA GLY A 217 26.75 -65.16 34.98
C GLY A 217 26.27 -63.69 35.08
N PHE A 218 24.96 -63.51 35.31
CA PHE A 218 24.35 -62.37 36.00
C PHE A 218 24.37 -60.96 35.36
N ALA A 219 23.19 -60.53 34.89
CA ALA A 219 22.76 -59.12 34.80
C ALA A 219 21.93 -58.76 36.07
N PRO A 220 21.66 -57.47 36.42
CA PRO A 220 20.65 -56.71 35.66
C PRO A 220 20.78 -55.16 35.62
N ALA A 221 20.22 -54.62 34.53
CA ALA A 221 19.41 -53.41 34.33
C ALA A 221 19.36 -52.26 35.37
N GLN A 222 19.55 -51.02 34.90
CA GLN A 222 18.77 -49.79 35.23
C GLN A 222 18.83 -48.85 34.01
N ALA A 223 17.73 -48.55 33.31
CA ALA A 223 16.63 -47.62 33.62
C ALA A 223 17.04 -46.13 33.49
N ALA A 224 16.43 -45.48 32.50
CA ALA A 224 16.57 -44.07 32.15
C ALA A 224 15.86 -43.15 33.16
N VAL A 225 16.45 -41.98 33.45
CA VAL A 225 15.74 -40.71 33.72
C VAL A 225 16.70 -39.56 33.36
N GLU A 226 16.52 -38.95 32.17
CA GLU A 226 17.03 -37.60 31.90
C GLU A 226 15.92 -36.59 32.25
N THR A 227 16.27 -35.66 33.13
CA THR A 227 15.45 -34.56 33.62
C THR A 227 15.45 -33.41 32.62
N ALA A 228 14.25 -32.94 32.25
CA ALA A 228 14.06 -31.66 31.55
C ALA A 228 13.30 -30.67 32.48
N PRO A 229 13.65 -29.37 32.46
CA PRO A 229 13.15 -28.39 33.41
C PRO A 229 11.72 -27.91 33.10
N ALA A 230 10.95 -27.69 34.17
CA ALA A 230 9.66 -27.02 34.17
C ALA A 230 9.84 -25.49 34.16
N GLU A 231 9.36 -24.81 33.12
CA GLU A 231 9.07 -23.37 33.17
C GLU A 231 7.56 -23.18 33.38
N SER A 232 7.19 -22.81 34.59
CA SER A 232 5.87 -22.31 34.95
C SER A 232 5.88 -20.78 34.90
N ALA A 233 5.47 -20.19 33.78
CA ALA A 233 5.16 -18.77 33.70
C ALA A 233 3.69 -18.56 34.11
N ALA A 234 3.48 -18.17 35.37
CA ALA A 234 2.20 -17.68 35.84
C ALA A 234 2.01 -16.23 35.40
N LEU A 235 0.85 -15.97 34.79
CA LEU A 235 0.35 -14.68 34.36
C LEU A 235 -0.02 -13.84 35.59
N ASP A 236 0.58 -12.66 35.72
CA ASP A 236 0.15 -11.63 36.66
C ASP A 236 -0.83 -10.69 35.94
N ILE A 237 -2.08 -10.70 36.39
CA ILE A 237 -3.11 -9.73 36.04
C ILE A 237 -3.63 -9.20 37.38
N SER A 238 -3.35 -7.94 37.68
CA SER A 238 -4.06 -7.20 38.71
C SER A 238 -4.52 -5.84 38.18
N VAL A 239 -5.76 -5.55 38.59
CA VAL A 239 -6.72 -4.49 38.26
C VAL A 239 -6.20 -3.08 38.50
#